data_AF-A0A1C5XI65-F1
#
_entry.id   AF-A0A1C5XI65-F1
#
_cell.length_a   1.000
_cell.length_b   1.000
_cell.length_c   1.000
_cell.angle_alpha   90.00
_cell.angle_beta   90.00
_cell.angle_gamma   90.00
#
_symmetry.space_group_name_H-M   'P 1'
#
loop_
_entity.id
_entity.type
_entity.pdbx_description
1 polymer ?
#
loop_
_entity_poly.entity_id
_entity_poly.type
_entity_poly.pdbx_seq_one_letter_code
_entity_poly.pdbx_strand_id
1 'polypeptide(L)'
;MMQDKFFMEQQDNLFYAKRNIVDSIYSQSKLEGIAVTFPEVQEIYEGRSVAGLSVEELIKINNLKHGWKMMFATVNAPFDFQYIQKLNQKVGEGIVIHAGKLKNSDVSIGGTSWKPEIPIYEKIEAEIQAIMNADLSVTERAITIMLYIMHSQMFFDGNKRTAQLAANQIMIQGGAGVLRIPVECQKEFFAKLIGYYETGNMREVKRFVYDTSIDGFVKKQTEQPEISAEMFRKAVQEKRFRK
;
A
#
# COMPACT_ATOMS: atom_id res chain seq x y z
N MET A 1 5.44 -21.56 -2.55
CA MET A 1 4.52 -20.69 -3.30
C MET A 1 3.37 -20.29 -2.41
N MET A 2 3.05 -19.00 -2.38
CA MET A 2 1.89 -18.42 -1.71
C MET A 2 0.81 -18.19 -2.77
N GLN A 3 -0.43 -18.53 -2.46
CA GLN A 3 -1.57 -18.36 -3.38
C GLN A 3 -2.20 -16.98 -3.21
N ASP A 4 -2.99 -16.54 -4.19
CA ASP A 4 -3.73 -15.29 -4.04
C ASP A 4 -4.72 -15.36 -2.86
N LYS A 5 -4.75 -14.30 -2.04
CA LYS A 5 -5.64 -14.21 -0.87
C LYS A 5 -7.07 -13.84 -1.26
N PHE A 6 -7.22 -13.05 -2.31
CA PHE A 6 -8.50 -12.59 -2.84
C PHE A 6 -8.52 -12.73 -4.35
N PHE A 7 -9.73 -12.91 -4.88
CA PHE A 7 -10.00 -13.01 -6.31
C PHE A 7 -11.15 -12.04 -6.62
N MET A 8 -10.80 -10.79 -6.85
CA MET A 8 -11.73 -9.68 -7.06
C MET A 8 -11.69 -9.25 -8.52
N GLU A 9 -12.82 -8.78 -9.06
CA GLU A 9 -12.75 -8.00 -10.29
C GLU A 9 -11.92 -6.73 -10.04
N GLN A 10 -11.09 -6.32 -11.00
CA GLN A 10 -10.21 -5.16 -10.84
C GLN A 10 -10.99 -3.89 -10.44
N GLN A 11 -12.18 -3.69 -11.01
CA GLN A 11 -13.04 -2.53 -10.67
C GLN A 11 -13.54 -2.59 -9.22
N ASP A 12 -13.95 -3.78 -8.76
CA ASP A 12 -14.37 -4.03 -7.38
C ASP A 12 -13.18 -3.81 -6.41
N ASN A 13 -11.99 -4.25 -6.77
CA ASN A 13 -10.77 -4.03 -5.97
C ASN A 13 -10.37 -2.55 -5.93
N LEU A 14 -10.45 -1.84 -7.05
CA LEU A 14 -10.17 -0.41 -7.13
C LEU A 14 -11.18 0.39 -6.29
N PHE A 15 -12.46 0.02 -6.34
CA PHE A 15 -13.49 0.62 -5.51
C PHE A 15 -13.23 0.37 -4.02
N TYR A 16 -12.90 -0.88 -3.64
CA TYR A 16 -12.54 -1.24 -2.28
C TYR A 16 -11.33 -0.43 -1.78
N ALA A 17 -10.26 -0.34 -2.57
CA ALA A 17 -9.08 0.43 -2.21
C ALA A 17 -9.37 1.93 -2.03
N LYS A 18 -10.18 2.53 -2.91
CA LYS A 18 -10.61 3.93 -2.78
C LYS A 18 -11.43 4.16 -1.52
N ARG A 19 -12.28 3.21 -1.12
CA ARG A 19 -13.11 3.31 0.08
C ARG A 19 -12.29 3.21 1.37
N ASN A 20 -11.20 2.44 1.36
CA ASN A 20 -10.31 2.22 2.51
C ASN A 20 -8.99 3.00 2.41
N ILE A 21 -8.94 4.06 1.60
CA ILE A 21 -7.71 4.84 1.38
C ILE A 21 -7.22 5.50 2.66
N VAL A 22 -8.13 6.01 3.49
CA VAL A 22 -7.77 6.71 4.73
C VAL A 22 -7.16 5.74 5.73
N ASP A 23 -7.70 4.52 5.86
CA ASP A 23 -7.09 3.48 6.69
C ASP A 23 -5.71 3.06 6.20
N SER A 24 -5.53 3.01 4.88
CA SER A 24 -4.26 2.67 4.26
C SER A 24 -3.21 3.75 4.51
N ILE A 25 -3.58 5.03 4.36
CA ILE A 25 -2.71 6.16 4.68
C ILE A 25 -2.41 6.16 6.18
N TYR A 26 -3.41 5.98 7.04
CA TYR A 26 -3.23 5.95 8.49
C TYR A 26 -2.21 4.88 8.92
N SER A 27 -2.38 3.65 8.43
CA SER A 27 -1.44 2.56 8.74
C SER A 27 -0.03 2.88 8.23
N GLN A 28 0.09 3.45 7.03
CA GLN A 28 1.38 3.87 6.45
C GLN A 28 2.05 5.01 7.24
N SER A 29 1.27 5.97 7.72
CA SER A 29 1.77 7.07 8.56
C SER A 29 2.28 6.56 9.91
N LYS A 30 1.56 5.62 10.54
CA LYS A 30 2.03 4.97 11.78
C LYS A 30 3.30 4.16 11.56
N LEU A 31 3.40 3.48 10.41
CA LEU A 31 4.61 2.74 10.03
C LEU A 31 5.79 3.70 9.81
N GLU A 32 5.56 4.95 9.42
CA GLU A 32 6.62 5.95 9.31
C GLU A 32 7.00 6.56 10.68
N GLY A 33 6.33 6.15 11.77
CA GLY A 33 6.56 6.70 13.11
C GLY A 33 5.83 8.02 13.37
N ILE A 34 4.91 8.44 12.47
CA ILE A 34 4.16 9.67 12.66
C ILE A 34 3.11 9.45 13.74
N ALA A 35 3.13 10.30 14.77
CA ALA A 35 2.23 10.25 15.91
C ALA A 35 0.85 10.82 15.58
N VAL A 36 0.15 10.18 14.64
CA VAL A 36 -1.19 10.58 14.18
C VAL A 36 -2.26 9.57 14.60
N THR A 37 -3.51 10.01 14.66
CA THR A 37 -4.72 9.19 14.86
C THR A 37 -5.50 9.06 13.55
N PHE A 38 -6.43 8.11 13.48
CA PHE A 38 -7.26 7.93 12.28
C PHE A 38 -8.08 9.19 11.92
N PRO A 39 -8.80 9.85 12.87
CA PRO A 39 -9.53 11.07 12.56
C PRO A 39 -8.62 12.19 12.03
N GLU A 40 -7.42 12.35 12.56
CA GLU A 40 -6.48 13.37 12.08
C GLU A 40 -6.01 13.10 10.64
N VAL A 41 -5.78 11.84 10.27
CA VAL A 41 -5.50 11.48 8.87
C VAL A 41 -6.69 11.79 7.97
N GLN A 42 -7.93 11.60 8.44
CA GLN A 42 -9.13 12.01 7.70
C GLN A 42 -9.13 13.54 7.46
N GLU A 43 -8.86 14.34 8.48
CA GLU A 43 -8.79 15.81 8.37
C GLU A 43 -7.76 16.24 7.32
N ILE A 44 -6.55 15.66 7.36
CA ILE A 44 -5.47 15.94 6.40
C ILE A 44 -5.86 15.45 5.00
N TYR A 45 -6.51 14.29 4.91
CA TYR A 45 -7.01 13.76 3.65
C TYR A 45 -8.04 14.70 3.01
N GLU A 46 -8.87 15.37 3.81
CA GLU A 46 -9.83 16.39 3.36
C GLU A 46 -9.22 17.78 3.15
N GLY A 47 -7.91 17.95 3.40
CA GLY A 47 -7.17 19.18 3.12
C GLY A 47 -7.11 20.16 4.28
N ARG A 48 -7.40 19.72 5.51
CA ARG A 48 -7.27 20.52 6.74
C ARG A 48 -5.94 20.23 7.42
N SER A 49 -5.45 21.19 8.21
CA SER A 49 -4.29 20.99 9.08
C SER A 49 -4.72 20.39 10.42
N VAL A 50 -3.78 19.73 11.09
CA VAL A 50 -3.96 19.15 12.42
C VAL A 50 -2.90 19.73 13.36
N ALA A 51 -3.31 20.12 14.56
CA ALA A 51 -2.40 20.65 15.57
C ALA A 51 -1.45 19.58 16.10
N GLY A 52 -0.20 19.94 16.39
CA GLY A 52 0.79 19.03 16.99
C GLY A 52 1.63 18.22 16.00
N LEU A 53 1.26 18.18 14.71
CA LEU A 53 2.12 17.63 13.67
C LEU A 53 3.09 18.69 13.12
N SER A 54 4.31 18.27 12.84
CA SER A 54 5.27 19.09 12.11
C SER A 54 4.83 19.30 10.66
N VAL A 55 5.36 20.35 10.04
CA VAL A 55 5.13 20.63 8.60
C VAL A 55 5.57 19.45 7.74
N GLU A 56 6.70 18.83 8.06
CA GLU A 56 7.22 17.67 7.33
C GLU A 56 6.28 16.45 7.46
N GLU A 57 5.74 16.16 8.65
CA GLU A 57 4.77 15.07 8.85
C GLU A 57 3.48 15.30 8.06
N LEU A 58 2.95 16.53 8.06
CA LEU A 58 1.79 16.90 7.25
C LEU A 58 2.06 16.68 5.75
N ILE A 59 3.23 17.09 5.26
CA ILE A 59 3.65 16.86 3.88
C ILE A 59 3.78 15.36 3.58
N LYS A 60 4.38 14.56 4.47
CA LYS A 60 4.49 13.10 4.29
C LYS A 60 3.11 12.44 4.10
N ILE A 61 2.14 12.81 4.93
CA ILE A 61 0.76 12.28 4.83
C ILE A 61 0.10 12.74 3.52
N ASN A 62 0.24 14.01 3.16
CA ASN A 62 -0.34 14.54 1.93
C ASN A 62 0.33 13.93 0.67
N ASN A 63 1.63 13.70 0.70
CA ASN A 63 2.37 13.01 -0.37
C ASN A 63 1.91 11.57 -0.54
N LEU A 64 1.64 10.84 0.55
CA LEU A 64 1.03 9.52 0.48
C LEU A 64 -0.35 9.56 -0.22
N LYS A 65 -1.20 10.52 0.15
CA LYS A 65 -2.48 10.76 -0.55
C LYS A 65 -2.27 11.01 -2.05
N HIS A 66 -1.30 11.83 -2.42
CA HIS A 66 -0.99 12.10 -3.83
C HIS A 66 -0.45 10.86 -4.55
N GLY A 67 0.40 10.06 -3.90
CA GLY A 67 0.89 8.78 -4.41
C GLY A 67 -0.24 7.78 -4.66
N TRP A 68 -1.18 7.63 -3.72
CA TRP A 68 -2.38 6.80 -3.90
C TRP A 68 -3.26 7.28 -5.07
N LYS A 69 -3.49 8.60 -5.17
CA LYS A 69 -4.28 9.17 -6.28
C LYS A 69 -3.61 8.94 -7.63
N MET A 70 -2.30 9.13 -7.73
CA MET A 70 -1.53 8.82 -8.94
C MET A 70 -1.66 7.33 -9.29
N MET A 71 -1.47 6.44 -8.31
CA MET A 71 -1.56 5.00 -8.50
C MET A 71 -2.94 4.58 -9.01
N PHE A 72 -4.02 5.08 -8.42
CA PHE A 72 -5.38 4.81 -8.91
C PHE A 72 -5.63 5.30 -10.33
N ALA A 73 -5.09 6.47 -10.69
CA ALA A 73 -5.21 7.01 -12.05
C ALA A 73 -4.39 6.23 -13.08
N THR A 74 -3.40 5.46 -12.63
CA THR A 74 -2.43 4.74 -13.47
C THR A 74 -2.40 3.25 -13.19
N VAL A 75 -3.46 2.68 -12.59
CA VAL A 75 -3.47 1.28 -12.14
C VAL A 75 -3.24 0.28 -13.28
N ASN A 76 -3.59 0.66 -14.51
CA ASN A 76 -3.39 -0.15 -15.72
C ASN A 76 -2.08 0.14 -16.47
N ALA A 77 -1.25 1.05 -15.97
CA ALA A 77 0.06 1.28 -16.56
C ALA A 77 0.96 0.03 -16.39
N PRO A 78 1.93 -0.19 -17.29
CA PRO A 78 2.97 -1.18 -17.08
C PRO A 78 3.70 -0.92 -15.75
N PHE A 79 3.93 -1.99 -14.99
CA PHE A 79 4.72 -1.91 -13.76
C PHE A 79 6.20 -2.16 -14.10
N ASP A 80 6.98 -1.08 -14.12
CA ASP A 80 8.42 -1.09 -14.37
C ASP A 80 9.17 -0.23 -13.34
N PHE A 81 10.50 -0.17 -13.45
CA PHE A 81 11.30 0.62 -12.53
C PHE A 81 11.00 2.13 -12.63
N GLN A 82 10.71 2.65 -13.82
CA GLN A 82 10.33 4.05 -14.01
C GLN A 82 9.02 4.40 -13.26
N TYR A 83 8.07 3.48 -13.19
CA TYR A 83 6.86 3.62 -12.40
C TYR A 83 7.19 3.78 -10.91
N ILE A 84 8.08 2.94 -10.38
CA ILE A 84 8.54 3.00 -8.98
C ILE A 84 9.25 4.34 -8.70
N GLN A 85 10.07 4.83 -9.62
CA GLN A 85 10.70 6.16 -9.52
C GLN A 85 9.66 7.29 -9.44
N LYS A 86 8.62 7.25 -10.26
CA LYS A 86 7.52 8.24 -10.22
C LYS A 86 6.74 8.17 -8.90
N LEU A 87 6.50 6.97 -8.36
CA LEU A 87 5.90 6.83 -7.03
C LEU A 87 6.79 7.45 -5.94
N ASN A 88 8.09 7.19 -5.96
CA ASN A 88 9.02 7.81 -4.99
C ASN A 88 9.09 9.34 -5.16
N GLN A 89 9.07 9.84 -6.40
CA GLN A 89 8.99 11.27 -6.66
C GLN A 89 7.78 11.91 -5.97
N LYS A 90 6.60 11.28 -6.05
CA LYS A 90 5.39 11.77 -5.36
C LYS A 90 5.47 11.66 -3.85
N VAL A 91 6.03 10.57 -3.33
CA VAL A 91 6.21 10.35 -1.89
C VAL A 91 7.17 11.36 -1.27
N GLY A 92 8.22 11.72 -1.99
CA GLY A 92 9.30 12.60 -1.51
C GLY A 92 9.15 14.07 -1.90
N GLU A 93 8.08 14.45 -2.60
CA GLU A 93 7.88 15.81 -3.12
C GLU A 93 7.96 16.86 -2.00
N GLY A 94 8.88 17.82 -2.13
CA GLY A 94 9.08 18.91 -1.17
C GLY A 94 9.83 18.56 0.12
N ILE A 95 10.19 17.28 0.36
CA ILE A 95 10.85 16.84 1.61
C ILE A 95 12.05 15.91 1.40
N VAL A 96 12.21 15.31 0.22
CA VAL A 96 13.33 14.40 -0.09
C VAL A 96 14.19 14.98 -1.20
N ILE A 97 15.50 15.07 -0.94
CA ILE A 97 16.47 15.46 -1.96
C ILE A 97 16.44 14.47 -3.13
N HIS A 98 16.36 15.00 -4.35
CA HIS A 98 16.35 14.19 -5.57
C HIS A 98 15.27 13.08 -5.59
N ALA A 99 14.09 13.33 -5.02
CA ALA A 99 12.98 12.36 -5.02
C ALA A 99 12.75 11.72 -6.42
N GLY A 100 12.62 10.40 -6.45
CA GLY A 100 12.53 9.60 -7.67
C GLY A 100 13.86 9.20 -8.32
N LYS A 101 15.00 9.73 -7.84
CA LYS A 101 16.33 9.34 -8.32
C LYS A 101 16.99 8.36 -7.35
N LEU A 102 17.80 7.45 -7.91
CA LEU A 102 18.63 6.55 -7.13
C LEU A 102 19.58 7.34 -6.21
N LYS A 103 19.78 6.86 -4.99
CA LYS A 103 20.78 7.42 -4.08
C LYS A 103 22.18 7.21 -4.67
N ASN A 104 23.05 8.19 -4.49
CA ASN A 104 24.46 8.13 -4.87
C ASN A 104 25.40 8.23 -3.66
N SER A 105 24.85 8.13 -2.45
CA SER A 105 25.61 8.09 -1.19
C SER A 105 25.00 7.06 -0.24
N ASP A 106 25.73 6.77 0.84
CA ASP A 106 25.23 5.95 1.94
C ASP A 106 23.98 6.56 2.57
N VAL A 107 23.10 5.67 3.04
CA VAL A 107 21.96 5.97 3.90
C VAL A 107 21.98 5.04 5.10
N SER A 108 21.48 5.51 6.25
CA SER A 108 21.36 4.70 7.46
C SER A 108 19.92 4.23 7.64
N ILE A 109 19.76 3.02 8.17
CA ILE A 109 18.45 2.46 8.50
C ILE A 109 18.33 2.41 10.02
N GLY A 110 17.26 3.00 10.56
CA GLY A 110 17.01 2.92 12.00
C GLY A 110 16.83 1.47 12.46
N GLY A 111 17.48 1.11 13.57
CA GLY A 111 17.34 -0.20 14.21
C GLY A 111 18.31 -1.28 13.73
N THR A 112 19.26 -0.97 12.84
CA THR A 112 20.32 -1.89 12.40
C THR A 112 21.61 -1.13 12.04
N SER A 113 22.76 -1.79 12.13
CA SER A 113 24.04 -1.29 11.61
C SER A 113 24.32 -1.71 10.17
N TRP A 114 23.45 -2.55 9.60
CA TRP A 114 23.56 -2.97 8.20
C TRP A 114 23.40 -1.77 7.26
N LYS A 115 24.18 -1.76 6.18
CA LYS A 115 24.16 -0.71 5.17
C LYS A 115 23.86 -1.28 3.78
N PRO A 116 22.90 -0.69 3.04
CA PRO A 116 22.63 -1.06 1.67
C PRO A 116 23.72 -0.55 0.72
N GLU A 117 24.04 -1.34 -0.31
CA GLU A 117 24.95 -0.92 -1.39
C GLU A 117 24.42 0.30 -2.15
N ILE A 118 25.30 1.02 -2.85
CA ILE A 118 24.87 2.04 -3.82
C ILE A 118 24.17 1.34 -4.99
N PRO A 119 22.89 1.66 -5.28
CA PRO A 119 22.14 0.98 -6.33
C PRO A 119 22.69 1.32 -7.72
N ILE A 120 22.69 0.32 -8.59
CA ILE A 120 23.04 0.44 -10.01
C ILE A 120 21.74 0.30 -10.81
N TYR A 121 21.46 1.25 -11.70
CA TYR A 121 20.17 1.32 -12.41
C TYR A 121 19.83 0.00 -13.13
N GLU A 122 20.76 -0.52 -13.92
CA GLU A 122 20.58 -1.71 -14.74
C GLU A 122 20.35 -2.96 -13.88
N LYS A 123 21.04 -3.04 -12.73
CA LYS A 123 20.85 -4.14 -11.76
C LYS A 123 19.46 -4.09 -11.15
N ILE A 124 19.03 -2.91 -10.68
CA ILE A 124 17.73 -2.73 -10.05
C ILE A 124 16.60 -3.02 -11.04
N GLU A 125 16.71 -2.52 -12.27
CA GLU A 125 15.73 -2.73 -13.33
C GLU A 125 15.63 -4.22 -13.70
N ALA A 126 16.75 -4.92 -13.87
CA ALA A 126 16.78 -6.34 -14.16
C ALA A 126 16.18 -7.19 -13.02
N GLU A 127 16.49 -6.87 -11.77
CA GLU A 127 15.95 -7.57 -10.59
C GLU A 127 14.43 -7.36 -10.46
N ILE A 128 13.91 -6.15 -10.72
CA ILE A 128 12.47 -5.88 -10.76
C ILE A 128 11.81 -6.68 -11.88
N GLN A 129 12.37 -6.66 -13.09
CA GLN A 129 11.84 -7.45 -14.21
C GLN A 129 11.83 -8.95 -13.92
N ALA A 130 12.89 -9.47 -13.28
CA ALA A 130 12.95 -10.87 -12.88
C ALA A 130 11.84 -11.22 -11.88
N ILE A 131 11.57 -10.36 -10.89
CA ILE A 131 10.45 -10.55 -9.95
C ILE A 131 9.11 -10.49 -10.69
N MET A 132 8.94 -9.58 -11.65
CA MET A 132 7.69 -9.44 -12.42
C MET A 132 7.45 -10.58 -13.40
N ASN A 133 8.49 -11.27 -13.87
CA ASN A 133 8.40 -12.40 -14.79
C ASN A 133 8.44 -13.77 -14.11
N ALA A 134 8.74 -13.83 -12.80
CA ALA A 134 8.76 -15.08 -12.05
C ALA A 134 7.38 -15.75 -12.01
N ASP A 135 7.35 -17.09 -11.89
CA ASP A 135 6.11 -17.85 -11.69
C ASP A 135 5.62 -17.70 -10.23
N LEU A 136 4.85 -16.63 -9.98
CA LEU A 136 4.33 -16.22 -8.68
C LEU A 136 2.87 -15.79 -8.82
N SER A 137 2.06 -16.04 -7.78
CA SER A 137 0.75 -15.41 -7.65
C SER A 137 0.87 -13.88 -7.58
N VAL A 138 -0.22 -13.16 -7.86
CA VAL A 138 -0.23 -11.68 -7.77
C VAL A 138 0.17 -11.23 -6.37
N THR A 139 -0.35 -11.93 -5.37
CA THR A 139 -0.08 -11.68 -3.95
C THR A 139 1.39 -11.89 -3.61
N GLU A 140 1.97 -13.04 -3.99
CA GLU A 140 3.37 -13.33 -3.69
C GLU A 140 4.30 -12.32 -4.40
N ARG A 141 3.97 -11.97 -5.65
CA ARG A 141 4.72 -11.00 -6.46
C ARG A 141 4.69 -9.61 -5.81
N ALA A 142 3.52 -9.13 -5.39
CA ALA A 142 3.37 -7.82 -4.75
C ALA A 142 4.15 -7.73 -3.43
N ILE A 143 4.08 -8.75 -2.56
CA ILE A 143 4.86 -8.77 -1.31
C ILE A 143 6.36 -8.82 -1.63
N THR A 144 6.77 -9.60 -2.64
CA THR A 144 8.17 -9.70 -3.04
C THR A 144 8.72 -8.36 -3.52
N ILE A 145 7.97 -7.64 -4.36
CA ILE A 145 8.31 -6.27 -4.80
C ILE A 145 8.38 -5.31 -3.61
N MET A 146 7.41 -5.36 -2.69
CA MET A 146 7.40 -4.52 -1.50
C MET A 146 8.72 -4.67 -0.71
N LEU A 147 9.06 -5.92 -0.38
CA LEU A 147 10.22 -6.23 0.43
C LEU A 147 11.52 -5.93 -0.31
N TYR A 148 11.59 -6.21 -1.61
CA TYR A 148 12.74 -5.86 -2.43
C TYR A 148 13.00 -4.34 -2.45
N ILE A 149 11.97 -3.51 -2.62
CA ILE A 149 12.11 -2.04 -2.57
C ILE A 149 12.56 -1.59 -1.18
N MET A 150 12.02 -2.19 -0.12
CA MET A 150 12.46 -1.88 1.25
C MET A 150 13.92 -2.25 1.47
N HIS A 151 14.37 -3.44 1.05
CA HIS A 151 15.74 -3.92 1.25
C HIS A 151 16.78 -3.17 0.43
N SER A 152 16.50 -2.93 -0.85
CA SER A 152 17.45 -2.23 -1.73
C SER A 152 17.76 -0.80 -1.27
N GLN A 153 16.85 -0.17 -0.50
CA GLN A 153 16.97 1.23 -0.05
C GLN A 153 17.43 2.14 -1.20
N MET A 154 16.85 1.94 -2.39
CA MET A 154 17.38 2.50 -3.63
C MET A 154 17.25 4.04 -3.71
N PHE A 155 16.35 4.64 -2.91
CA PHE A 155 16.15 6.10 -2.83
C PHE A 155 16.74 6.67 -1.55
N PHE A 156 16.99 7.99 -1.54
CA PHE A 156 17.45 8.74 -0.36
C PHE A 156 16.50 8.63 0.84
N ASP A 157 15.20 8.66 0.59
CA ASP A 157 14.15 8.44 1.59
C ASP A 157 12.85 7.99 0.91
N GLY A 158 11.87 7.55 1.70
CA GLY A 158 10.55 7.15 1.23
C GLY A 158 10.45 5.70 0.78
N ASN A 159 11.52 4.90 0.89
CA ASN A 159 11.57 3.50 0.41
C ASN A 159 10.36 2.66 0.90
N LYS A 160 10.01 2.73 2.19
CA LYS A 160 8.87 1.99 2.77
C LYS A 160 7.50 2.47 2.24
N ARG A 161 7.35 3.78 2.04
CA ARG A 161 6.14 4.42 1.52
C ARG A 161 5.96 4.09 0.03
N THR A 162 7.03 4.20 -0.75
CA THR A 162 7.07 3.78 -2.17
C THR A 162 6.77 2.29 -2.32
N ALA A 163 7.37 1.43 -1.50
CA ALA A 163 7.17 -0.02 -1.54
C ALA A 163 5.69 -0.42 -1.36
N GLN A 164 4.99 0.20 -0.42
CA GLN A 164 3.58 -0.09 -0.18
C GLN A 164 2.67 0.38 -1.32
N LEU A 165 2.95 1.54 -1.93
CA LEU A 165 2.23 2.00 -3.12
C LEU A 165 2.49 1.06 -4.31
N ALA A 166 3.74 0.69 -4.54
CA ALA A 166 4.14 -0.20 -5.63
C ALA A 166 3.47 -1.57 -5.52
N ALA A 167 3.49 -2.18 -4.32
CA ALA A 167 2.82 -3.44 -4.08
C ALA A 167 1.30 -3.35 -4.28
N ASN A 168 0.68 -2.26 -3.83
CA ASN A 168 -0.76 -2.08 -4.00
C ASN A 168 -1.18 -1.85 -5.46
N GLN A 169 -0.33 -1.25 -6.31
CA GLN A 169 -0.61 -1.21 -7.74
C GLN A 169 -0.75 -2.63 -8.30
N ILE A 170 0.19 -3.53 -7.98
CA ILE A 170 0.18 -4.92 -8.44
C ILE A 170 -1.06 -5.65 -7.90
N MET A 171 -1.33 -5.51 -6.59
CA MET A 171 -2.48 -6.15 -5.93
C MET A 171 -3.80 -5.71 -6.56
N ILE A 172 -4.01 -4.40 -6.75
CA ILE A 172 -5.26 -3.87 -7.27
C ILE A 172 -5.40 -4.21 -8.76
N GLN A 173 -4.33 -4.09 -9.54
CA GLN A 173 -4.36 -4.43 -10.96
C GLN A 173 -4.74 -5.90 -11.19
N GLY A 174 -4.23 -6.80 -10.34
CA GLY A 174 -4.51 -8.25 -10.41
C GLY A 174 -5.70 -8.72 -9.57
N GLY A 175 -6.45 -7.83 -8.91
CA GLY A 175 -7.64 -8.21 -8.14
C GLY A 175 -7.35 -9.00 -6.84
N ALA A 176 -6.15 -8.87 -6.28
CA ALA A 176 -5.66 -9.65 -5.15
C ALA A 176 -5.89 -9.01 -3.76
N GLY A 177 -6.65 -7.92 -3.70
CA GLY A 177 -6.96 -7.18 -2.48
C GLY A 177 -6.14 -5.90 -2.33
N VAL A 178 -5.94 -5.48 -1.07
CA VAL A 178 -5.15 -4.31 -0.67
C VAL A 178 -4.17 -4.75 0.40
N LEU A 179 -2.89 -4.44 0.19
CA LEU A 179 -1.83 -4.70 1.16
C LEU A 179 -1.72 -3.50 2.12
N ARG A 180 -1.91 -3.77 3.40
CA ARG A 180 -1.80 -2.77 4.48
C ARG A 180 -1.29 -3.45 5.75
N ILE A 181 -0.19 -2.97 6.30
CA ILE A 181 0.37 -3.52 7.55
C ILE A 181 -0.42 -2.95 8.74
N PRO A 182 -1.22 -3.77 9.46
CA PRO A 182 -2.02 -3.28 10.59
C PRO A 182 -1.15 -2.68 11.68
N VAL A 183 -1.63 -1.64 12.36
CA VAL A 183 -0.87 -0.88 13.36
C VAL A 183 -0.35 -1.79 14.49
N GLU A 184 -1.18 -2.72 14.93
CA GLU A 184 -0.89 -3.75 15.92
C GLU A 184 0.23 -4.72 15.49
N CYS A 185 0.41 -4.92 14.19
CA CYS A 185 1.42 -5.81 13.62
C CYS A 185 2.75 -5.10 13.32
N GLN A 186 2.82 -3.77 13.37
CA GLN A 186 3.98 -3.01 12.89
C GLN A 186 5.25 -3.29 13.68
N LYS A 187 5.15 -3.46 15.00
CA LYS A 187 6.31 -3.79 15.84
C LYS A 187 6.98 -5.10 15.41
N GLU A 188 6.18 -6.13 15.18
CA GLU A 188 6.68 -7.43 14.73
C GLU A 188 7.17 -7.37 13.27
N PHE A 189 6.44 -6.66 12.41
CA PHE A 189 6.89 -6.39 11.04
C PHE A 189 8.29 -5.77 11.01
N PHE A 190 8.55 -4.75 11.85
CA PHE A 190 9.87 -4.12 11.91
C PHE A 190 10.97 -5.08 12.36
N ALA A 191 10.71 -5.91 13.37
CA ALA A 191 11.68 -6.89 13.82
C ALA A 191 12.06 -7.87 12.69
N LYS A 192 11.07 -8.36 11.93
CA LYS A 192 11.32 -9.25 10.80
C LYS A 192 11.98 -8.54 9.61
N LEU A 193 11.63 -7.28 9.37
CA LEU A 193 12.23 -6.46 8.32
C LEU A 193 13.71 -6.16 8.62
N ILE A 194 14.06 -5.91 9.89
CA ILE A 194 15.46 -5.77 10.33
C ILE A 194 16.22 -7.07 10.09
N GLY A 195 15.66 -8.21 10.48
CA GLY A 195 16.26 -9.51 10.20
C GLY A 195 16.47 -9.74 8.69
N TYR A 196 15.56 -9.26 7.85
CA TYR A 196 15.73 -9.31 6.39
C TYR A 196 16.87 -8.40 5.91
N TYR A 197 16.98 -7.16 6.39
CA TYR A 197 18.10 -6.29 6.05
C TYR A 197 19.45 -6.94 6.36
N GLU A 198 19.58 -7.58 7.52
CA GLU A 198 20.85 -8.14 7.98
C GLU A 198 21.24 -9.45 7.28
N THR A 199 20.26 -10.22 6.80
CA THR A 199 20.48 -11.57 6.27
C THR A 199 20.26 -11.71 4.77
N GLY A 200 19.57 -10.76 4.12
CA GLY A 200 19.07 -10.91 2.76
C GLY A 200 18.00 -12.00 2.60
N ASN A 201 17.53 -12.61 3.70
CA ASN A 201 16.51 -13.66 3.65
C ASN A 201 15.10 -13.11 3.91
N MET A 202 14.32 -12.94 2.84
CA MET A 202 12.95 -12.40 2.93
C MET A 202 11.90 -13.40 3.43
N ARG A 203 12.23 -14.67 3.69
CA ARG A 203 11.23 -15.73 3.91
C ARG A 203 10.28 -15.44 5.08
N GLU A 204 10.83 -15.05 6.22
CA GLU A 204 10.04 -14.83 7.44
C GLU A 204 9.15 -13.59 7.33
N VAL A 205 9.71 -12.46 6.91
CA VAL A 205 8.95 -11.21 6.72
C VAL A 205 7.89 -11.35 5.62
N LYS A 206 8.19 -12.08 4.53
CA LYS A 206 7.21 -12.35 3.45
C LYS A 206 6.03 -13.16 3.97
N ARG A 207 6.29 -14.23 4.74
CA ARG A 207 5.24 -15.04 5.35
C ARG A 207 4.38 -14.22 6.30
N PHE A 208 5.01 -13.40 7.14
CA PHE A 208 4.30 -12.53 8.06
C PHE A 208 3.34 -11.58 7.34
N VAL A 209 3.83 -10.82 6.34
CA VAL A 209 2.98 -9.90 5.55
C VAL A 209 1.82 -10.66 4.88
N TYR A 210 2.08 -11.84 4.34
CA TYR A 210 1.05 -12.67 3.73
C TYR A 210 -0.06 -13.05 4.72
N ASP A 211 0.31 -13.37 5.96
CA ASP A 211 -0.64 -13.85 6.96
C ASP A 211 -1.42 -12.72 7.63
N THR A 212 -0.86 -11.50 7.72
CA THR A 212 -1.42 -10.43 8.56
C THR A 212 -1.90 -9.18 7.82
N SER A 213 -1.49 -8.96 6.56
CA SER A 213 -1.48 -7.60 5.98
C SER A 213 -2.19 -7.48 4.64
N ILE A 214 -3.13 -8.38 4.33
CA ILE A 214 -3.90 -8.33 3.09
C ILE A 214 -5.38 -8.35 3.43
N ASP A 215 -6.07 -7.31 2.98
CA ASP A 215 -7.51 -7.13 3.14
C ASP A 215 -8.21 -7.11 1.78
N GLY A 216 -9.47 -7.50 1.76
CA GLY A 216 -10.29 -7.57 0.55
C GLY A 216 -11.70 -8.02 0.89
N PHE A 217 -12.50 -8.32 -0.12
CA PHE A 217 -13.81 -8.92 0.09
C PHE A 217 -14.08 -10.04 -0.90
N VAL A 218 -14.94 -10.97 -0.47
CA VAL A 218 -15.52 -12.00 -1.34
C VAL A 218 -16.95 -11.57 -1.65
N LYS A 219 -17.25 -11.37 -2.94
CA LYS A 219 -18.58 -10.94 -3.39
C LYS A 219 -19.58 -12.03 -3.04
N LYS A 220 -20.54 -11.73 -2.17
CA LYS A 220 -21.66 -12.64 -1.91
C LYS A 220 -22.70 -12.42 -3.00
N GLN A 221 -22.94 -13.43 -3.84
CA GLN A 221 -24.09 -13.43 -4.74
C GLN A 221 -25.35 -13.64 -3.91
N THR A 222 -25.92 -12.54 -3.42
CA THR A 222 -27.27 -12.56 -2.85
C THR A 222 -28.09 -11.64 -3.74
N GLU A 223 -28.87 -12.23 -4.64
CA GLU A 223 -29.83 -11.46 -5.43
C GLU A 223 -30.86 -10.89 -4.45
N GLN A 224 -30.95 -9.57 -4.37
CA GLN A 224 -32.13 -8.97 -3.76
C GLN A 224 -33.27 -9.11 -4.76
N PRO A 225 -34.41 -9.69 -4.38
CA PRO A 225 -35.54 -9.77 -5.28
C PRO A 225 -35.92 -8.37 -5.74
N GLU A 226 -36.21 -8.19 -7.03
CA GLU A 226 -36.76 -6.93 -7.52
C GLU A 226 -38.02 -6.59 -6.72
N ILE A 227 -38.03 -5.43 -6.09
CA ILE A 227 -39.21 -4.96 -5.38
C ILE A 227 -40.21 -4.52 -6.43
N SER A 228 -41.22 -5.36 -6.70
CA SER A 228 -42.30 -4.97 -7.59
C SER A 228 -43.09 -3.80 -7.00
N ALA A 229 -43.71 -2.99 -7.85
CA ALA A 229 -44.60 -1.91 -7.41
C ALA A 229 -45.74 -2.43 -6.51
N GLU A 230 -46.16 -3.67 -6.71
CA GLU A 230 -47.17 -4.35 -5.88
C GLU A 230 -46.64 -4.71 -4.50
N MET A 231 -45.42 -5.27 -4.42
CA MET A 231 -44.74 -5.54 -3.14
C MET A 231 -44.55 -4.26 -2.33
N PHE A 232 -44.19 -3.16 -3.00
CA PHE A 232 -44.07 -1.85 -2.35
C PHE A 232 -45.40 -1.34 -1.81
N ARG A 233 -46.49 -1.38 -2.61
CA ARG A 233 -47.83 -0.96 -2.17
C ARG A 233 -48.32 -1.76 -0.96
N LYS A 234 -48.09 -3.09 -0.97
CA LYS A 234 -48.51 -3.97 0.12
C LYS A 234 -47.76 -3.67 1.43
N ALA A 235 -46.45 -3.46 1.36
CA ALA A 235 -45.64 -3.08 2.52
C ALA A 235 -46.02 -1.72 3.12
N VAL A 236 -46.42 -0.76 2.28
CA VAL A 236 -46.90 0.57 2.73
C VAL A 236 -48.29 0.48 3.37
N GLN A 237 -49.18 -0.36 2.83
CA GLN A 237 -50.51 -0.59 3.40
C GLN A 237 -50.43 -1.31 4.75
N GLU A 238 -49.64 -2.38 4.88
CA GLU A 238 -49.48 -3.14 6.14
C GLU A 238 -48.90 -2.30 7.29
N LYS A 239 -48.07 -1.29 7.00
CA LYS A 239 -47.59 -0.32 8.01
C LYS A 239 -48.66 0.67 8.47
N ARG A 240 -49.68 0.95 7.66
CA ARG A 240 -50.80 1.86 8.03
C ARG A 240 -51.81 1.21 8.99
N PHE A 241 -51.91 -0.11 9.02
CA PHE A 241 -52.83 -0.86 9.90
C PHE A 241 -52.20 -1.35 11.21
N ARG A 242 -50.94 -0.95 11.51
CA ARG A 242 -50.24 -1.23 12.78
C ARG A 242 -50.21 -0.03 13.74
N LYS A 243 -51.07 0.96 13.54
CA LYS A 243 -51.40 1.99 14.53
C LYS A 243 -52.78 1.68 15.11
#